data_AF-A0A5E4R122-F1
#
_entry.id   AF-A0A5E4R122-F1
#
_cell.length_a   1.000
_cell.length_b   1.000
_cell.length_c   1.000
_cell.angle_alpha   90.00
_cell.angle_beta   90.00
_cell.angle_gamma   90.00
#
_symmetry.space_group_name_H-M   'P 1'
#
loop_
_entity.id
_entity.type
_entity.pdbx_description
1 polymer ?
#
loop_
_entity_poly.entity_id
_entity_poly.type
_entity_poly.pdbx_seq_one_letter_code
_entity_poly.pdbx_strand_id
1 'polypeptide(L)'
;MIYIFIASSYYPWLTVGTLSCWMLQELRWAIWLLAVLGIVYQQIFHERYKMVELLLYLVMGLGPAIIIVTSNDLKLGGMLYLIGVFFFKSDGRIPFAHAIWHVFVALAASVHYLAILRNLFPDLKAQ
;
A
#
# COMPACT_ATOMS: atom_id res chain seq x y z
N MET A 1 1.52 11.89 -1.92
CA MET A 1 0.48 11.05 -2.57
C MET A 1 0.63 9.57 -2.25
N ILE A 2 1.84 9.01 -2.23
CA ILE A 2 2.09 7.59 -1.94
C ILE A 2 1.44 7.14 -0.61
N TYR A 3 1.55 7.95 0.46
CA TYR A 3 0.91 7.67 1.76
C TYR A 3 -0.60 7.39 1.68
N ILE A 4 -1.32 8.14 0.84
CA ILE A 4 -2.77 7.97 0.64
C ILE A 4 -3.05 6.66 -0.08
N PHE A 5 -2.25 6.31 -1.10
CA PHE A 5 -2.42 5.05 -1.84
C PHE A 5 -2.17 3.83 -0.95
N ILE A 6 -1.18 3.89 -0.08
CA ILE A 6 -0.93 2.82 0.91
C ILE A 6 -2.12 2.70 1.86
N ALA A 7 -2.55 3.82 2.48
CA ALA A 7 -3.68 3.81 3.42
C ALA A 7 -4.98 3.30 2.77
N SER A 8 -5.26 3.75 1.55
CA SER A 8 -6.45 3.35 0.79
C SER A 8 -6.41 1.88 0.38
N SER A 9 -5.23 1.31 0.12
CA SER A 9 -5.09 -0.12 -0.23
C SER A 9 -5.51 -1.06 0.91
N TYR A 10 -5.36 -0.64 2.17
CA TYR A 10 -5.79 -1.41 3.34
C TYR A 10 -7.20 -1.11 3.80
N TYR A 11 -7.75 0.07 3.46
CA TYR A 11 -9.03 0.52 3.99
C TYR A 11 -10.20 -0.46 3.79
N PRO A 12 -10.39 -1.09 2.60
CA PRO A 12 -11.46 -2.08 2.40
C PRO A 12 -11.30 -3.28 3.32
N TRP A 13 -10.08 -3.80 3.46
CA TRP A 13 -9.75 -4.93 4.32
C TRP A 13 -10.02 -4.65 5.80
N LEU A 14 -9.75 -3.42 6.23
CA LEU A 14 -9.95 -2.99 7.62
C LEU A 14 -11.38 -2.61 7.96
N THR A 15 -12.23 -2.39 6.94
CA THR A 15 -13.61 -1.91 7.14
C THR A 15 -14.64 -3.00 6.88
N VAL A 16 -14.46 -3.79 5.83
CA VAL A 16 -15.42 -4.82 5.39
C VAL A 16 -14.90 -6.23 5.65
N GLY A 17 -13.62 -6.39 5.98
CA GLY A 17 -13.03 -7.69 6.27
C GLY A 17 -13.77 -8.45 7.39
N THR A 18 -13.85 -9.77 7.24
CA THR A 18 -14.56 -10.68 8.16
C THR A 18 -13.92 -10.79 9.55
N LEU A 19 -12.70 -10.30 9.70
CA LEU A 19 -12.01 -10.17 10.98
C LEU A 19 -12.54 -8.93 11.71
N SER A 20 -13.68 -9.03 12.38
CA SER A 20 -14.18 -7.95 13.25
C SER A 20 -13.49 -8.05 14.61
N CYS A 21 -12.28 -7.51 14.72
CA CYS A 21 -11.54 -7.37 15.97
C CYS A 21 -11.31 -5.88 16.26
N TRP A 22 -11.48 -5.46 17.51
CA TRP A 22 -11.20 -4.09 17.97
C TRP A 22 -9.82 -3.59 17.49
N MET A 23 -8.83 -4.48 17.47
CA MET A 23 -7.47 -4.22 16.98
C MET A 23 -7.42 -3.71 15.53
N LEU A 24 -8.30 -4.20 14.63
CA LEU A 24 -8.32 -3.79 13.22
C LEU A 24 -8.95 -2.41 13.03
N GLN A 25 -9.90 -2.05 13.89
CA GLN A 25 -10.50 -0.71 13.89
C GLN A 25 -9.48 0.35 14.35
N GLU A 26 -8.68 0.04 15.36
CA GLU A 26 -7.59 0.91 15.81
C GLU A 26 -6.49 1.04 14.75
N LEU A 27 -6.13 -0.09 14.11
CA LEU A 27 -5.14 -0.10 13.03
C LEU A 27 -5.55 0.78 11.86
N ARG A 28 -6.84 0.84 11.52
CA ARG A 28 -7.38 1.72 10.47
C ARG A 28 -7.07 3.19 10.77
N TRP A 29 -7.38 3.65 11.99
CA TRP A 29 -7.10 5.03 12.38
C TRP A 29 -5.60 5.30 12.47
N ALA A 30 -4.82 4.35 12.98
CA ALA A 30 -3.37 4.45 13.05
C ALA A 30 -2.73 4.65 11.66
N ILE A 31 -3.15 3.89 10.65
CA ILE A 31 -2.63 4.02 9.28
C ILE A 31 -2.97 5.38 8.69
N TRP A 32 -4.21 5.87 8.85
CA TRP A 32 -4.61 7.18 8.32
C TRP A 32 -3.91 8.33 9.04
N LEU A 33 -3.73 8.23 10.36
CA LEU A 33 -2.95 9.20 11.13
C LEU A 33 -1.49 9.21 10.65
N LEU A 34 -0.89 8.04 10.45
CA LEU A 34 0.47 7.93 9.92
C LEU A 34 0.57 8.46 8.48
N ALA A 35 -0.47 8.30 7.66
CA ALA A 35 -0.55 8.89 6.33
C ALA A 35 -0.51 10.42 6.38
N VAL A 36 -1.32 11.03 7.26
CA VAL A 36 -1.36 12.48 7.45
C VAL A 36 -0.01 12.99 7.96
N LEU A 37 0.58 12.32 8.97
CA LEU A 37 1.92 12.66 9.47
C LEU A 37 2.98 12.57 8.36
N GLY A 38 2.95 11.52 7.55
CA GLY A 38 3.86 11.36 6.42
C GLY A 38 3.71 12.46 5.38
N ILE A 39 2.49 12.87 5.05
CA ILE A 39 2.22 13.98 4.14
C ILE A 39 2.75 15.30 4.71
N VAL A 40 2.43 15.61 5.97
CA VAL A 40 2.90 16.83 6.65
C VAL A 40 4.43 16.85 6.68
N TYR A 41 5.06 15.73 7.02
CA TYR A 41 6.52 15.59 6.98
C TYR A 41 7.08 15.89 5.58
N GLN A 42 6.50 15.30 4.54
CA GLN A 42 6.96 15.52 3.15
C GLN A 42 6.82 17.00 2.74
N GLN A 43 5.73 17.68 3.16
CA GLN A 43 5.52 19.11 2.87
C GLN A 43 6.49 20.04 3.62
N ILE A 44 6.85 19.71 4.86
CA ILE A 44 7.78 20.55 5.66
C ILE A 44 9.23 20.34 5.18
N PHE A 45 9.64 19.09 4.99
CA PHE A 45 11.05 18.75 4.77
C PHE A 45 11.43 18.57 3.31
N HIS A 46 10.49 18.65 2.35
CA HIS A 46 10.73 18.61 0.90
C HIS A 46 11.71 17.49 0.49
N GLU A 47 11.49 16.27 0.97
CA GLU A 47 12.32 15.08 0.70
C GLU A 47 13.80 15.17 1.15
N ARG A 48 14.13 16.06 2.09
CA ARG A 48 15.51 16.22 2.59
C ARG A 48 16.12 14.93 3.12
N TYR A 49 15.32 14.08 3.78
CA TYR A 49 15.76 12.79 4.32
C TYR A 49 15.05 11.60 3.63
N LYS A 50 15.50 11.28 2.42
CA LYS A 50 14.97 10.20 1.56
C LYS A 50 14.96 8.79 2.20
N MET A 51 15.75 8.55 3.25
CA MET A 51 15.73 7.27 3.97
C MET A 51 14.59 7.18 4.98
N VAL A 52 14.25 8.29 5.64
CA VAL A 52 13.13 8.35 6.60
C VAL A 52 11.81 8.11 5.86
N GLU A 53 11.63 8.71 4.69
CA GLU A 53 10.43 8.50 3.87
C GLU A 53 10.28 7.04 3.45
N LEU A 54 11.38 6.41 2.99
CA LEU A 54 11.37 5.00 2.62
C LEU A 54 10.98 4.11 3.80
N LEU A 55 11.50 4.39 4.99
CA LEU A 55 11.14 3.66 6.20
C LEU A 55 9.66 3.87 6.55
N LEU A 56 9.14 5.09 6.46
CA LEU A 56 7.73 5.37 6.69
C LEU A 56 6.83 4.61 5.69
N TYR A 57 7.19 4.58 4.41
CA TYR A 57 6.47 3.81 3.39
C TYR A 57 6.48 2.31 3.70
N LEU A 58 7.64 1.76 4.08
CA LEU A 58 7.78 0.34 4.41
C LEU A 58 7.03 -0.03 5.69
N VAL A 59 7.08 0.80 6.74
CA VAL A 59 6.31 0.55 7.97
C VAL A 59 4.82 0.56 7.68
N MET A 60 4.34 1.55 6.92
CA MET A 60 2.93 1.64 6.54
C MET A 60 2.48 0.49 5.63
N GLY A 61 3.35 0.02 4.73
CA GLY A 61 3.04 -1.09 3.81
C GLY A 61 3.17 -2.47 4.45
N LEU A 62 4.18 -2.71 5.28
CA LEU A 62 4.42 -4.04 5.84
C LEU A 62 3.66 -4.26 7.14
N GLY A 63 3.47 -3.23 7.96
CA GLY A 63 2.82 -3.36 9.27
C GLY A 63 1.42 -4.01 9.19
N PRO A 64 0.47 -3.45 8.41
CA PRO A 64 -0.85 -4.04 8.27
C PRO A 64 -0.85 -5.35 7.48
N ALA A 65 0.11 -5.51 6.56
CA ALA A 65 0.22 -6.72 5.73
C ALA A 65 0.44 -7.98 6.57
N ILE A 66 1.17 -7.90 7.68
CA ILE A 66 1.39 -9.04 8.59
C ILE A 66 0.06 -9.63 9.11
N ILE A 67 -0.94 -8.77 9.30
CA ILE A 67 -2.23 -9.15 9.90
C ILE A 67 -3.25 -9.51 8.81
N ILE A 68 -3.21 -8.83 7.67
CA ILE A 68 -4.25 -8.87 6.63
C ILE A 68 -3.92 -9.83 5.48
N VAL A 69 -2.64 -10.16 5.24
CA VAL A 69 -2.24 -10.99 4.09
C VAL A 69 -2.68 -12.44 4.29
N THR A 70 -3.86 -12.74 3.74
CA THR A 70 -4.47 -14.07 3.78
C THR A 70 -4.49 -14.76 2.42
N SER A 71 -4.49 -13.99 1.32
CA SER A 71 -4.62 -14.51 -0.05
C SER A 71 -3.32 -14.42 -0.87
N ASN A 72 -3.17 -15.33 -1.83
CA ASN A 72 -2.04 -15.32 -2.77
C ASN A 72 -2.04 -14.08 -3.66
N ASP A 73 -3.21 -13.56 -4.02
CA ASP A 73 -3.35 -12.32 -4.79
C ASP A 73 -2.76 -11.14 -4.00
N LEU A 74 -3.01 -11.04 -2.70
CA LEU A 74 -2.47 -9.95 -1.87
C LEU A 74 -0.94 -10.06 -1.70
N LYS A 75 -0.40 -11.28 -1.60
CA LYS A 75 1.06 -11.51 -1.59
C LYS A 75 1.70 -11.07 -2.90
N LEU A 76 1.09 -11.43 -4.03
CA LEU A 76 1.58 -11.06 -5.36
C LEU A 76 1.55 -9.54 -5.55
N GLY A 77 0.44 -8.89 -5.19
CA GLY A 77 0.32 -7.43 -5.22
C GLY A 77 1.37 -6.73 -4.35
N GLY A 78 1.59 -7.22 -3.13
CA GLY A 78 2.65 -6.73 -2.25
C GLY A 78 4.06 -6.89 -2.85
N MET A 79 4.36 -8.04 -3.48
CA MET A 79 5.63 -8.25 -4.16
C MET A 79 5.83 -7.28 -5.33
N LEU A 80 4.79 -7.02 -6.13
CA LEU A 80 4.84 -6.04 -7.22
C LEU A 80 5.13 -4.63 -6.70
N TYR A 81 4.53 -4.22 -5.57
CA TYR A 81 4.87 -2.96 -4.91
C TYR A 81 6.34 -2.91 -4.47
N LEU A 82 6.86 -3.98 -3.85
CA LEU A 82 8.26 -4.03 -3.41
C LEU A 82 9.24 -3.95 -4.58
N ILE A 83 8.95 -4.63 -5.70
CA ILE A 83 9.75 -4.52 -6.93
C ILE A 83 9.65 -3.09 -7.50
N GLY A 84 8.45 -2.49 -7.48
CA GLY A 84 8.26 -1.09 -7.87
C GLY A 84 9.15 -0.12 -7.07
N VAL A 85 9.30 -0.33 -5.77
CA VAL A 85 10.17 0.51 -4.91
C VAL A 85 11.63 0.49 -5.37
N PHE A 86 12.13 -0.63 -5.91
CA PHE A 86 13.48 -0.70 -6.48
C PHE A 86 13.63 0.25 -7.68
N PHE A 87 12.66 0.28 -8.59
CA PHE A 87 12.66 1.19 -9.74
C PHE A 87 12.46 2.65 -9.31
N PHE A 88 11.61 2.91 -8.31
CA PHE A 88 11.45 4.23 -7.71
C PHE A 88 12.78 4.79 -7.17
N LYS A 89 13.55 3.97 -6.45
CA LYS A 89 14.87 4.37 -5.92
C LYS A 89 15.94 4.51 -7.00
N SER A 90 15.73 3.87 -8.14
CA SER A 90 16.62 3.88 -9.29
C SER A 90 16.29 5.00 -10.28
N ASP A 91 15.31 5.85 -9.96
CA ASP A 91 14.97 7.01 -10.76
C ASP A 91 16.18 7.95 -10.92
N GLY A 92 16.41 8.39 -12.16
CA GLY A 92 17.62 9.11 -12.56
C GLY A 92 18.89 8.26 -12.76
N ARG A 93 18.89 6.96 -12.41
CA ARG A 93 20.01 6.03 -12.71
C ARG A 93 19.73 5.11 -13.89
N ILE A 94 18.52 4.55 -13.95
CA ILE A 94 18.08 3.66 -15.03
C ILE A 94 17.18 4.49 -15.97
N PRO A 95 17.40 4.45 -17.30
CA PRO A 95 16.52 5.16 -18.23
C PRO A 95 15.08 4.66 -18.08
N PHE A 96 14.12 5.58 -18.01
CA PHE A 96 12.70 5.31 -17.82
C PHE A 96 12.31 4.61 -16.50
N ALA A 97 13.18 4.57 -15.49
CA ALA A 97 12.86 3.97 -14.17
C ALA A 97 11.55 4.48 -13.58
N HIS A 98 11.28 5.79 -13.69
CA HIS A 98 10.04 6.39 -13.19
C HIS A 98 8.78 5.81 -13.88
N ALA A 99 8.83 5.63 -15.21
CA ALA A 99 7.71 5.07 -15.96
C ALA A 99 7.51 3.58 -15.62
N ILE A 100 8.60 2.82 -15.51
CA ILE A 100 8.57 1.41 -15.09
C ILE A 100 7.95 1.30 -13.68
N TRP A 101 8.34 2.19 -12.76
CA TRP A 101 7.77 2.25 -11.43
C TRP A 101 6.23 2.43 -11.45
N HIS A 102 5.71 3.37 -12.26
CA HIS A 102 4.26 3.55 -12.39
C HIS A 102 3.56 2.30 -12.92
N VAL A 103 4.17 1.57 -13.87
CA VAL A 103 3.61 0.31 -14.38
C VAL A 103 3.50 -0.73 -13.26
N PHE A 104 4.54 -0.91 -12.44
CA PHE A 104 4.48 -1.82 -11.29
C PHE A 104 3.42 -1.41 -10.27
N VAL A 105 3.30 -0.12 -9.96
CA VAL A 105 2.29 0.41 -9.04
C VAL A 105 0.88 0.17 -9.58
N ALA A 106 0.63 0.41 -10.86
CA ALA A 106 -0.68 0.17 -11.49
C ALA A 106 -1.05 -1.32 -11.52
N LEU A 107 -0.10 -2.19 -11.84
CA LEU A 107 -0.29 -3.65 -11.79
C LEU A 107 -0.56 -4.12 -10.36
N ALA A 108 0.22 -3.67 -9.38
CA ALA A 108 0.03 -4.00 -7.98
C ALA A 108 -1.36 -3.56 -7.48
N ALA A 109 -1.77 -2.32 -7.78
CA ALA A 109 -3.10 -1.81 -7.43
C ALA A 109 -4.22 -2.62 -8.08
N SER A 110 -4.05 -3.03 -9.34
CA SER A 110 -5.00 -3.88 -10.06
C SER A 110 -5.14 -5.26 -9.39
N VAL A 111 -4.03 -5.88 -8.99
CA VAL A 111 -4.05 -7.16 -8.26
C VAL A 111 -4.71 -7.01 -6.89
N HIS A 112 -4.41 -5.94 -6.15
CA HIS A 112 -5.07 -5.63 -4.88
C HIS A 112 -6.58 -5.45 -5.05
N TYR A 113 -7.02 -4.77 -6.11
CA TYR A 113 -8.44 -4.62 -6.43
C TYR A 113 -9.11 -5.96 -6.73
N LEU A 114 -8.48 -6.81 -7.54
CA LEU A 114 -8.98 -8.17 -7.81
C LEU A 114 -9.05 -9.02 -6.53
N ALA A 115 -8.06 -8.88 -5.64
CA ALA A 115 -8.06 -9.56 -4.35
C ALA A 115 -9.26 -9.10 -3.48
N ILE A 116 -9.57 -7.81 -3.46
CA ILE A 116 -10.75 -7.27 -2.75
C ILE A 116 -12.02 -7.86 -3.35
N LEU A 117 -12.21 -7.81 -4.67
CA LEU A 117 -13.40 -8.36 -5.32
C LEU A 117 -13.59 -9.85 -5.00
N ARG A 118 -12.52 -10.64 -5.03
CA ARG A 118 -12.60 -12.10 -4.83
C ARG A 118 -12.82 -12.51 -3.37
N ASN A 119 -12.21 -11.79 -2.42
CA ASN A 119 -12.18 -12.21 -1.02
C ASN A 119 -13.17 -11.46 -0.13
N LEU A 120 -13.46 -10.18 -0.42
CA LEU A 120 -14.39 -9.36 0.36
C LEU A 120 -15.79 -9.32 -0.25
N PHE A 121 -15.91 -9.45 -1.58
CA PHE A 121 -17.20 -9.37 -2.28
C PHE A 121 -17.42 -10.55 -3.24
N PRO A 122 -17.35 -11.81 -2.77
CA PRO A 122 -17.46 -12.99 -3.62
C PRO A 122 -18.78 -13.06 -4.40
N ASP A 123 -19.87 -12.52 -3.85
CA ASP A 123 -21.21 -12.57 -4.45
C ASP A 123 -21.32 -11.72 -5.73
N LEU A 124 -20.53 -10.63 -5.86
CA LEU A 124 -20.47 -9.83 -7.09
C LEU A 124 -19.80 -10.56 -8.25
N LYS A 125 -19.08 -11.65 -7.97
CA LYS A 125 -18.39 -12.47 -8.98
C LYS A 125 -19.28 -13.60 -9.52
N ALA A 126 -20.36 -13.93 -8.80
CA ALA A 126 -21.27 -15.03 -9.14
C ALA A 126 -22.45 -14.60 -10.02
N GLN A 127 -22.59 -13.29 -10.30
CA GLN A 127 -23.53 -12.70 -11.26
C GLN A 127 -22.83 -12.39 -12.58
#